data_AF-A0A1Y1S7R6-F1
#
_entry.id   AF-A0A1Y1S7R6-F1
#
_cell.length_a   1.000
_cell.length_b   1.000
_cell.length_c   1.000
_cell.angle_alpha   90.00
_cell.angle_beta   90.00
_cell.angle_gamma   90.00
#
_symmetry.space_group_name_H-M   'P 1'
#
loop_
_entity.id
_entity.type
_entity.pdbx_description
1 polymer ?
#
loop_
_entity_poly.entity_id
_entity_poly.type
_entity_poly.pdbx_seq_one_letter_code
_entity_poly.pdbx_strand_id
1 'polypeptide(L)'
;MKEEEFKERLSKYTPLLPESVIDHYLEKNGVKTDNESIRKTVSLMAHKFLTDIATNAYQFHKIHVKARSKDKRYAKEKRVTLQVPDVEKALEEMGIDISRPYYYT
;
A
#
# COMPACT_ATOMS: atom_id res chain seq x y z
N MET A 1 -5.46 -21.75 0.74
CA MET A 1 -4.32 -22.05 -0.15
C MET A 1 -3.37 -22.94 0.63
N LYS A 2 -2.93 -24.05 0.06
CA LYS A 2 -1.96 -24.94 0.72
C LYS A 2 -0.55 -24.36 0.56
N GLU A 3 0.37 -24.67 1.48
CA GLU A 3 1.74 -24.11 1.48
C GLU A 3 2.50 -24.42 0.17
N GLU A 4 2.37 -25.66 -0.32
CA GLU A 4 3.03 -26.09 -1.56
C GLU A 4 2.55 -25.33 -2.80
N GLU A 5 1.24 -25.06 -2.87
CA GLU A 5 0.64 -24.27 -3.95
C GLU A 5 1.15 -22.81 -3.92
N PHE A 6 1.37 -22.27 -2.72
CA PHE A 6 1.96 -20.93 -2.57
C PHE A 6 3.40 -20.87 -3.10
N LYS A 7 4.25 -21.83 -2.70
CA LYS A 7 5.64 -21.91 -3.15
C LYS A 7 5.74 -22.06 -4.67
N GLU A 8 4.87 -22.87 -5.27
CA GLU A 8 4.82 -23.05 -6.72
C GLU A 8 4.44 -21.74 -7.45
N ARG A 9 3.46 -21.00 -6.92
CA ARG A 9 3.06 -19.71 -7.51
C ARG A 9 4.13 -18.64 -7.31
N LEU A 10 4.82 -18.67 -6.17
CA LEU A 10 5.89 -17.75 -5.85
C LEU A 10 7.10 -17.94 -6.77
N SER A 11 7.46 -19.16 -7.14
CA SER A 11 8.58 -19.39 -8.06
C SER A 11 8.35 -18.75 -9.43
N LYS A 12 7.09 -18.76 -9.91
CA LYS A 12 6.63 -18.14 -11.16
C LYS A 12 6.38 -16.63 -11.05
N TYR A 13 6.34 -16.08 -9.84
CA TYR A 13 6.10 -14.65 -9.64
C TYR A 13 7.33 -13.83 -10.04
N THR A 14 7.11 -12.79 -10.85
CA THR A 14 8.11 -11.76 -11.15
C THR A 14 7.81 -10.53 -10.30
N PRO A 15 8.70 -10.18 -9.35
CA PRO A 15 8.57 -8.98 -8.52
C PRO A 15 8.36 -7.69 -9.31
N LEU A 16 7.48 -6.82 -8.81
CA LEU A 16 7.35 -5.45 -9.32
C LEU A 16 8.52 -4.57 -8.81
N LEU A 17 8.98 -4.84 -7.59
CA LEU A 17 10.10 -4.13 -6.99
C LEU A 17 11.42 -4.70 -7.55
N PRO A 18 12.35 -3.85 -8.00
CA PRO A 18 13.67 -4.32 -8.44
C PRO A 18 14.41 -5.05 -7.33
N GLU A 19 15.15 -6.10 -7.68
CA GLU A 19 15.90 -6.91 -6.72
C GLU A 19 16.88 -6.07 -5.89
N SER A 20 17.58 -5.12 -6.52
CA SER A 20 18.53 -4.22 -5.85
C SER A 20 17.91 -3.40 -4.71
N VAL A 21 16.61 -3.07 -4.81
CA VAL A 21 15.90 -2.35 -3.74
C VAL A 21 15.65 -3.29 -2.57
N ILE A 22 15.22 -4.52 -2.86
CA ILE A 22 14.98 -5.55 -1.83
C ILE A 22 16.29 -5.88 -1.12
N ASP A 23 17.37 -6.11 -1.87
CA ASP A 23 18.69 -6.41 -1.30
C ASP A 23 19.19 -5.29 -0.40
N HIS A 24 19.07 -4.03 -0.84
CA HIS A 24 19.43 -2.88 -0.01
C HIS A 24 18.67 -2.86 1.33
N TYR A 25 17.35 -3.09 1.31
CA TYR A 25 16.56 -3.10 2.54
C TYR A 25 16.81 -4.34 3.41
N LEU A 26 17.10 -5.51 2.82
CA LEU A 26 17.48 -6.70 3.57
C LEU A 26 18.82 -6.47 4.30
N GLU A 27 19.84 -6.01 3.58
CA GLU A 27 21.16 -5.72 4.15
C GLU A 27 21.10 -4.63 5.22
N LYS A 28 20.33 -3.56 4.98
CA LYS A 28 20.11 -2.48 5.95
C LYS A 28 19.51 -2.98 7.27
N ASN A 29 18.70 -4.04 7.22
CA ASN A 29 18.12 -4.69 8.40
C ASN A 29 18.94 -5.90 8.89
N GLY A 30 20.15 -6.09 8.39
CA GLY A 30 21.07 -7.16 8.82
C GLY A 30 20.74 -8.55 8.27
N VAL A 31 19.87 -8.65 7.26
CA VAL A 31 19.50 -9.92 6.62
C VAL A 31 20.30 -10.09 5.34
N LYS A 32 21.16 -11.12 5.29
CA LYS A 32 21.82 -11.56 4.05
C LYS A 32 21.25 -12.91 3.65
N THR A 33 20.73 -13.01 2.44
CA THR A 33 20.18 -14.27 1.93
C THR A 33 20.35 -14.39 0.42
N ASP A 34 20.90 -15.51 -0.01
CA ASP A 34 20.99 -15.86 -1.43
C ASP A 34 19.71 -16.51 -1.94
N ASN A 35 18.77 -16.86 -1.05
CA ASN A 35 17.53 -17.54 -1.40
C ASN A 35 16.54 -16.58 -2.08
N GLU A 36 16.36 -16.78 -3.38
CA GLU A 36 15.45 -16.01 -4.23
C GLU A 36 13.99 -16.06 -3.74
N SER A 37 13.55 -17.17 -3.16
CA SER A 37 12.17 -17.29 -2.65
C SER A 37 11.93 -16.35 -1.47
N ILE A 38 12.94 -16.09 -0.65
CA ILE A 38 12.82 -15.11 0.46
C ILE A 38 12.68 -13.70 -0.12
N ARG A 39 13.54 -13.33 -1.07
CA ARG A 39 13.46 -12.01 -1.75
C ARG A 39 12.11 -11.80 -2.43
N LYS A 40 11.63 -12.80 -3.18
CA LYS A 40 10.31 -12.79 -3.83
C LYS A 40 9.16 -12.68 -2.82
N THR A 41 9.25 -13.38 -1.69
CA THR A 41 8.23 -13.32 -0.64
C THR A 41 8.15 -11.92 -0.04
N VAL A 42 9.30 -11.34 0.35
CA VAL A 42 9.36 -10.00 0.93
C VAL A 42 8.83 -8.96 -0.08
N SER A 43 9.23 -9.06 -1.35
CA SER A 43 8.70 -8.19 -2.39
C SER A 43 7.19 -8.33 -2.57
N LEU A 44 6.66 -9.57 -2.54
CA LEU A 44 5.23 -9.82 -2.69
C LEU A 44 4.45 -9.26 -1.50
N MET A 45 4.95 -9.42 -0.28
CA MET A 45 4.33 -8.88 0.92
C MET A 45 4.30 -7.35 0.90
N ALA A 46 5.41 -6.70 0.53
CA ALA A 46 5.47 -5.25 0.38
C ALA A 46 4.50 -4.74 -0.68
N HIS A 47 4.43 -5.41 -1.83
CA HIS A 47 3.50 -5.07 -2.90
C HIS A 47 2.04 -5.25 -2.48
N LYS A 48 1.72 -6.35 -1.78
CA LYS A 48 0.37 -6.58 -1.22
C LYS A 48 0.00 -5.48 -0.22
N PHE A 49 0.90 -5.16 0.70
CA PHE A 49 0.68 -4.12 1.71
C PHE A 49 0.36 -2.76 1.07
N LEU A 50 1.14 -2.34 0.07
CA LEU A 50 0.88 -1.11 -0.66
C LEU A 50 -0.46 -1.15 -1.41
N THR A 51 -0.80 -2.29 -2.00
CA THR A 51 -2.07 -2.49 -2.73
C THR A 51 -3.27 -2.39 -1.79
N ASP A 52 -3.18 -2.97 -0.60
CA ASP A 52 -4.26 -2.92 0.40
C ASP A 52 -4.49 -1.47 0.85
N ILE A 53 -3.42 -0.73 1.18
CA ILE A 53 -3.52 0.70 1.55
C ILE A 53 -4.12 1.52 0.42
N ALA A 54 -3.61 1.37 -0.82
CA ALA A 54 -4.10 2.12 -1.97
C ALA A 54 -5.58 1.83 -2.26
N THR A 55 -5.99 0.57 -2.12
CA THR A 55 -7.39 0.15 -2.31
C THR A 55 -8.29 0.75 -1.23
N ASN A 56 -7.87 0.70 0.04
CA ASN A 56 -8.64 1.27 1.14
C ASN A 56 -8.75 2.79 1.03
N ALA A 57 -7.63 3.48 0.73
CA ALA A 57 -7.63 4.92 0.48
C ALA A 57 -8.56 5.31 -0.67
N TYR A 58 -8.61 4.50 -1.74
CA TYR A 58 -9.57 4.72 -2.82
C TYR A 58 -11.04 4.56 -2.39
N GLN A 59 -11.35 3.60 -1.50
CA GLN A 59 -12.70 3.48 -0.95
C GLN A 59 -13.07 4.68 -0.08
N PHE A 60 -12.15 5.13 0.79
CA PHE A 60 -12.35 6.33 1.60
C PHE A 60 -12.57 7.57 0.74
N HIS A 61 -11.78 7.74 -0.32
CA HIS A 61 -11.96 8.81 -1.29
C HIS A 61 -13.37 8.82 -1.90
N LYS A 62 -13.88 7.66 -2.32
CA LYS A 62 -15.24 7.56 -2.87
C LYS A 62 -16.31 7.93 -1.86
N ILE A 63 -16.16 7.53 -0.60
CA ILE A 63 -17.11 7.89 0.47
C ILE A 63 -17.08 9.40 0.70
N HIS A 64 -15.88 9.98 0.76
CA HIS A 64 -15.65 11.40 0.97
C HIS A 64 -16.24 12.26 -0.17
N VAL A 65 -16.01 11.89 -1.43
CA VAL A 65 -16.59 12.57 -2.60
C VAL A 65 -18.12 12.46 -2.63
N LYS A 66 -18.69 11.28 -2.33
CA LYS A 66 -20.15 11.10 -2.24
C LYS A 66 -20.79 11.94 -1.14
N ALA A 67 -20.09 12.15 -0.03
CA ALA A 67 -20.56 13.03 1.04
C ALA A 67 -20.61 14.50 0.58
N ARG A 68 -19.60 14.94 -0.19
CA ARG A 68 -19.50 16.30 -0.74
C ARG A 68 -20.41 16.55 -1.95
N SER A 69 -20.75 15.54 -2.73
CA SER A 69 -21.55 15.69 -3.96
C SER A 69 -22.99 16.16 -3.73
N LYS A 70 -23.47 16.17 -2.47
CA LYS A 70 -24.75 16.78 -2.10
C LYS A 70 -24.73 18.30 -2.16
N ASP A 71 -23.55 18.92 -2.10
CA ASP A 71 -23.37 20.36 -2.26
C ASP A 71 -23.13 20.68 -3.74
N LYS A 72 -24.06 21.46 -4.33
CA LYS A 72 -24.01 21.87 -5.75
C LYS A 72 -22.72 22.61 -6.12
N ARG A 73 -22.03 23.21 -5.13
CA ARG A 73 -20.73 23.87 -5.34
C ARG A 73 -19.60 22.90 -5.69
N TYR A 74 -19.71 21.63 -5.29
CA TYR A 74 -18.67 20.61 -5.45
C TYR A 74 -19.05 19.51 -6.46
N ALA A 75 -20.16 19.68 -7.20
CA ALA A 75 -20.69 18.71 -8.16
C ALA A 75 -19.77 18.39 -9.36
N LYS A 76 -18.59 19.02 -9.46
CA LYS A 76 -17.69 18.94 -10.62
C LYS A 76 -16.40 18.15 -10.38
N GLU A 77 -16.10 17.73 -9.15
CA GLU A 77 -14.91 16.89 -8.90
C GLU A 77 -15.15 15.45 -9.38
N LYS A 78 -14.88 15.22 -10.67
CA LYS A 78 -14.97 13.90 -11.32
C LYS A 78 -13.63 13.14 -11.35
N ARG A 79 -12.52 13.83 -11.10
CA ARG A 79 -11.18 13.23 -11.15
C ARG A 79 -10.85 12.60 -9.80
N VAL A 80 -10.59 11.29 -9.81
CA VAL A 80 -10.08 10.58 -8.63
C VAL A 80 -8.71 11.16 -8.27
N THR A 81 -8.55 11.56 -7.02
CA THR A 81 -7.29 12.09 -6.48
C THR A 81 -6.95 11.37 -5.19
N LEU A 82 -5.67 11.04 -4.99
CA LEU A 82 -5.23 10.48 -3.72
C LEU A 82 -5.02 11.63 -2.74
N GLN A 83 -5.91 11.76 -1.75
CA GLN A 83 -5.85 12.84 -0.75
C GLN A 83 -5.31 12.31 0.57
N VAL A 84 -4.60 13.17 1.29
CA VAL A 84 -4.01 12.84 2.61
C VAL A 84 -5.04 12.29 3.61
N PRO A 85 -6.24 12.89 3.77
CA PRO A 85 -7.24 12.36 4.71
C PRO A 85 -7.75 10.95 4.37
N ASP A 86 -7.73 10.58 3.09
CA ASP A 86 -8.16 9.25 2.64
C ASP A 86 -7.09 8.20 2.96
N VAL A 87 -5.82 8.58 2.88
CA VAL A 87 -4.67 7.73 3.22
C VAL A 87 -4.50 7.59 4.73
N GLU A 88 -4.69 8.67 5.50
CA GLU A 88 -4.65 8.66 6.97
C GLU A 88 -5.65 7.65 7.53
N LYS A 89 -6.91 7.69 7.06
CA LYS A 89 -7.93 6.70 7.47
C LYS A 89 -7.59 5.28 7.05
N ALA A 90 -7.05 5.09 5.85
CA ALA A 90 -6.63 3.76 5.38
C ALA A 90 -5.52 3.16 6.24
N LEU A 91 -4.61 3.99 6.76
CA LEU A 91 -3.53 3.57 7.64
C LEU A 91 -4.01 3.37 9.09
N GLU A 92 -4.96 4.18 9.56
CA GLU A 92 -5.61 4.01 10.87
C GLU A 92 -6.32 2.65 10.98
N GLU A 93 -7.03 2.21 9.93
CA GLU A 93 -7.64 0.87 9.88
C GLU A 93 -6.61 -0.27 9.98
N MET A 94 -5.36 -0.02 9.59
CA MET A 94 -4.26 -0.97 9.69
C MET A 94 -3.49 -0.85 11.01
N GLY A 95 -3.92 0.04 11.92
CA GLY A 95 -3.29 0.29 13.22
C GLY A 95 -2.08 1.22 13.16
N ILE A 96 -1.93 2.02 12.10
CA ILE A 96 -0.83 2.98 11.92
C ILE A 96 -1.37 4.39 12.16
N ASP A 97 -0.94 5.03 13.24
CA ASP A 97 -1.28 6.42 13.55
C ASP A 97 -0.39 7.40 12.76
N ILE A 98 -1.01 8.37 12.10
CA ILE A 98 -0.33 9.49 11.45
C ILE A 98 -0.73 10.77 12.18
N SER A 99 0.01 11.09 13.23
CA SER A 99 -0.16 12.31 14.01
C SER A 99 0.46 13.51 13.29
N ARG A 100 -0.26 14.02 12.27
CA ARG A 100 0.17 15.19 11.49
C ARG A 100 -0.66 16.43 11.81
N PRO A 101 -0.04 17.58 12.17
CA PRO A 101 -0.77 18.83 12.32
C PRO A 101 -1.17 19.41 10.95
N TYR A 102 -2.35 20.03 10.87
CA TYR A 102 -2.83 20.67 9.65
C TYR A 102 -2.00 21.90 9.25
N TYR A 103 -1.39 22.56 10.23
CA TYR A 103 -0.49 23.71 10.07
C TYR A 103 0.55 23.68 11.19
N TYR A 104 1.74 24.19 10.90
CA TYR A 104 2.77 24.46 11.90
C TYR A 104 2.67 25.93 12.30
N THR A 105 2.74 26.21 13.59
CA THR A 105 2.79 27.57 14.16
C THR A 105 4.24 28.02 14.31
#